data_AF-A0A7W9F3G8-F1
#
_entry.id   AF-A0A7W9F3G8-F1
#
_cell.length_a   1.000
_cell.length_b   1.000
_cell.length_c   1.000
_cell.angle_alpha   90.00
_cell.angle_beta   90.00
_cell.angle_gamma   90.00
#
_symmetry.space_group_name_H-M   'P 1'
#
loop_
_entity.id
_entity.type
_entity.pdbx_description
1 polymer ?
#
loop_
_entity_poly.entity_id
_entity_poly.type
_entity_poly.pdbx_seq_one_letter_code
_entity_poly.pdbx_strand_id
1 'polypeptide(L)'
;MMTSTDDCGCRTKKPSLFSHSTGRVVTAPNGHRELISETGDTGHLLYGPYELRLPGRYRVVFDLAATNSPFYRSKDAICAVVDVVSDDGRTRHAERELRLSELSEGSGPVTLDFVVTEACHLEYRVATTGRAGLRVGGAVRIVPLPGDGRLRSVASAAAPAPCYIGCATDPAFVGLTATMLASVEEYGCVPDAIILVADFDLSPIDRAVLRASAGRMGKAMRFVPVDRASPLIPVIPDHPFPFPLIGRFVLPKIIDTAEARLILIDSDMILTDSLRPLFDMHMNGHAVAAVRDPMSASELRARGREVDPTYFNAGLLVIDIPRWNAAGVSDVAMRRWAAYPERPQFLDQDALNDVIGDDWLRLDRCWNFFYAGESRQFAAEWYESAPVVHYAGAKPDLARDHPAVPLYDRQVERVSARTGWLGSIDQSADRSLISLLYEIFLGREPEAERVVQDRVGQTMWDCVVTVLRSDESSAAILAPLVSGHPFAPNLYRTPPVLSQRYWMADRLPLFRETADALPAMQSWRDLLDAVMADDCFREAATLPAATRHADDDATARAQVAAAR
;
A
#
# COMPACT_ATOMS: atom_id res chain seq x y z
N MET A 1 15.26 -15.66 -2.11
CA MET A 1 14.07 -15.89 -2.96
C MET A 1 14.40 -15.54 -4.40
N MET A 2 14.01 -16.37 -5.37
CA MET A 2 14.14 -16.04 -6.80
C MET A 2 12.92 -15.21 -7.21
N THR A 3 13.10 -13.91 -7.43
CA THR A 3 12.09 -13.01 -8.03
C THR A 3 12.07 -13.21 -9.54
N SER A 4 10.89 -13.22 -10.16
CA SER A 4 10.74 -13.01 -11.61
C SER A 4 10.25 -11.59 -11.86
N THR A 5 10.71 -10.99 -12.95
CA THR A 5 10.14 -9.75 -13.47
C THR A 5 9.13 -10.11 -14.53
N ASP A 6 7.88 -9.67 -14.35
CA ASP A 6 6.84 -9.82 -15.36
C ASP A 6 7.07 -8.83 -16.51
N ASP A 7 6.33 -8.96 -17.62
CA ASP A 7 6.44 -8.10 -18.82
C ASP A 7 6.23 -6.59 -18.53
N CYS A 8 5.60 -6.25 -17.40
CA CYS A 8 5.43 -4.87 -16.93
C CYS A 8 6.64 -4.30 -16.17
N GLY A 9 7.64 -5.14 -15.85
CA GLY A 9 8.82 -4.81 -15.06
C GLY A 9 8.63 -4.90 -13.54
N CYS A 10 7.46 -5.31 -13.06
CA CYS A 10 7.18 -5.51 -11.64
C CYS A 10 7.74 -6.84 -11.15
N ARG A 11 8.12 -6.89 -9.86
CA ARG A 11 8.60 -8.13 -9.23
C ARG A 11 7.40 -8.91 -8.74
N THR A 12 7.18 -10.09 -9.30
CA THR A 12 6.22 -11.06 -8.75
C THR A 12 6.96 -12.09 -7.92
N LYS A 13 6.36 -12.50 -6.79
CA LYS A 13 6.87 -13.65 -6.06
C LYS A 13 6.55 -14.90 -6.85
N LYS A 14 7.58 -15.71 -7.16
CA LYS A 14 7.33 -17.10 -7.53
C LYS A 14 6.61 -17.77 -6.35
N PRO A 15 5.54 -18.53 -6.58
CA PRO A 15 4.79 -19.18 -5.52
C PRO A 15 5.71 -20.15 -4.79
N SER A 16 6.16 -19.77 -3.59
CA SER A 16 7.00 -20.63 -2.74
C SER A 16 6.52 -20.57 -1.30
N LEU A 17 5.33 -21.07 -1.01
CA LEU A 17 4.82 -21.17 0.35
C LEU A 17 4.22 -22.55 0.56
N PHE A 18 5.03 -23.45 1.13
CA PHE A 18 4.55 -24.66 1.76
C PHE A 18 4.26 -24.31 3.22
N SER A 19 3.00 -24.32 3.63
CA SER A 19 2.63 -24.20 5.04
C SER A 19 2.33 -25.59 5.61
N HIS A 20 2.73 -25.86 6.85
CA HIS A 20 2.53 -27.15 7.51
C HIS A 20 2.20 -26.96 9.00
N SER A 21 1.39 -27.84 9.59
CA SER A 21 1.09 -27.87 11.04
C SER A 21 1.75 -29.06 11.72
N THR A 22 2.27 -30.00 10.94
CA THR A 22 2.93 -31.24 11.40
C THR A 22 4.04 -31.61 10.42
N GLY A 23 5.06 -32.33 10.88
CA GLY A 23 6.25 -32.66 10.10
C GLY A 23 7.31 -31.55 10.08
N ARG A 24 8.34 -31.74 9.25
CA ARG A 24 9.49 -30.83 9.11
C ARG A 24 9.87 -30.58 7.67
N VAL A 25 10.40 -29.40 7.40
CA VAL A 25 11.01 -29.05 6.11
C VAL A 25 12.43 -29.64 6.05
N VAL A 26 12.75 -30.33 4.96
CA VAL A 26 14.10 -30.81 4.65
C VAL A 26 14.51 -30.30 3.27
N THR A 27 15.78 -29.95 3.10
CA THR A 27 16.35 -29.60 1.80
C THR A 27 16.94 -30.86 1.18
N ALA A 28 16.38 -31.31 0.05
CA ALA A 28 16.88 -32.45 -0.69
C ALA A 28 18.24 -32.14 -1.35
N PRO A 29 19.06 -33.16 -1.70
CA PRO A 29 20.40 -32.97 -2.29
C PRO A 29 20.43 -32.14 -3.59
N ASN A 30 19.30 -32.02 -4.27
CA ASN A 30 19.10 -31.21 -5.48
C ASN A 30 18.70 -29.76 -5.19
N GLY A 31 18.67 -29.34 -3.91
CA GLY A 31 18.33 -27.98 -3.47
C GLY A 31 16.83 -27.70 -3.32
N HIS A 32 15.95 -28.65 -3.63
CA HIS A 32 14.51 -28.49 -3.45
C HIS A 32 14.08 -28.70 -1.99
N ARG A 33 13.12 -27.90 -1.52
CA ARG A 33 12.49 -28.09 -0.20
C ARG A 33 11.44 -29.19 -0.29
N GLU A 34 11.42 -30.08 0.68
CA GLU A 34 10.45 -31.15 0.86
C GLU A 34 9.88 -31.10 2.27
N LEU A 35 8.61 -31.51 2.43
CA LEU A 35 7.98 -31.68 3.73
C LEU A 35 7.96 -33.16 4.08
N ILE A 36 8.45 -33.51 5.27
CA ILE A 36 8.54 -34.89 5.73
C ILE A 36 7.81 -35.02 7.07
N SER A 37 6.95 -36.04 7.18
CA SER A 37 6.37 -36.52 8.44
C SER A 37 6.90 -37.91 8.78
N GLU A 38 6.93 -38.21 10.07
CA GLU A 38 7.29 -39.52 10.61
C GLU A 38 6.05 -40.32 11.02
N THR A 39 6.23 -41.62 11.26
CA THR A 39 5.14 -42.46 11.75
C THR A 39 4.73 -41.99 13.14
N GLY A 40 3.44 -41.68 13.33
CA GLY A 40 2.89 -41.09 14.54
C GLY A 40 2.42 -39.64 14.37
N ASP A 41 2.93 -38.91 13.38
CA ASP A 41 2.56 -37.51 13.14
C ASP A 41 1.13 -37.41 12.60
N THR A 42 0.29 -36.58 13.21
CA THR A 42 -1.08 -36.32 12.74
C THR A 42 -1.28 -34.83 12.46
N GLY A 43 -2.15 -34.52 11.50
CA GLY A 43 -2.48 -33.14 11.11
C GLY A 43 -2.08 -32.80 9.68
N HIS A 44 -2.11 -31.51 9.33
CA HIS A 44 -1.81 -31.06 7.98
C HIS A 44 -0.30 -31.00 7.74
N LEU A 45 0.19 -31.92 6.91
CA LEU A 45 1.56 -31.93 6.42
C LEU A 45 1.77 -30.84 5.35
N LEU A 46 0.72 -30.52 4.59
CA LEU A 46 0.66 -29.41 3.66
C LEU A 46 -0.69 -28.71 3.78
N TYR A 47 -0.68 -27.39 3.74
CA TYR A 47 -1.82 -26.57 3.34
C TYR A 47 -1.34 -25.37 2.51
N GLY A 48 -2.06 -25.08 1.42
CA GLY A 48 -1.65 -24.13 0.38
C GLY A 48 -1.11 -24.82 -0.89
N PRO A 49 -0.79 -24.07 -1.96
CA PRO A 49 -0.86 -22.62 -2.08
C PRO A 49 -2.30 -22.10 -2.08
N TYR A 50 -2.47 -20.84 -1.72
CA TYR A 50 -3.76 -20.15 -1.76
C TYR A 50 -3.88 -19.40 -3.08
N GLU A 51 -4.72 -19.89 -4.01
CA GLU A 51 -4.80 -19.31 -5.35
C GLU A 51 -6.25 -19.13 -5.80
N LEU A 52 -6.56 -17.96 -6.37
CA LEU A 52 -7.83 -17.70 -7.04
C LEU A 52 -7.96 -18.60 -8.28
N ARG A 53 -9.11 -19.28 -8.39
CA ARG A 53 -9.49 -20.02 -9.60
C ARG A 53 -10.82 -19.53 -10.12
N LEU A 54 -10.87 -19.33 -11.43
CA LEU A 54 -12.10 -19.03 -12.16
C LEU A 54 -12.96 -20.30 -12.29
N PRO A 55 -14.25 -20.16 -12.64
CA PRO A 55 -15.10 -21.31 -12.90
C PRO A 55 -14.53 -22.24 -13.96
N GLY A 56 -14.49 -23.55 -13.67
CA GLY A 56 -13.89 -24.53 -14.55
C GLY A 56 -13.69 -25.90 -13.89
N ARG A 57 -13.22 -26.86 -14.70
CA ARG A 57 -12.77 -28.17 -14.23
C ARG A 57 -11.25 -28.16 -14.11
N TYR A 58 -10.74 -28.66 -13.00
CA TYR A 58 -9.31 -28.64 -12.70
C TYR A 58 -8.88 -29.99 -12.12
N ARG A 59 -7.57 -30.25 -12.20
CA ARG A 59 -6.88 -31.35 -11.55
C ARG A 59 -5.74 -30.78 -10.72
N VAL A 60 -5.73 -31.03 -9.42
CA VAL A 60 -4.54 -30.80 -8.59
C VAL A 60 -3.66 -32.05 -8.61
N VAL A 61 -2.35 -31.85 -8.63
CA VAL A 61 -1.31 -32.88 -8.63
C VAL A 61 -0.38 -32.64 -7.44
N PHE A 62 -0.35 -33.59 -6.51
CA PHE A 62 0.55 -33.64 -5.37
C PHE A 62 1.69 -34.63 -5.65
N ASP A 63 2.95 -34.19 -5.51
CA ASP A 63 4.10 -35.10 -5.46
C ASP A 63 4.24 -35.60 -4.02
N LEU A 64 3.50 -36.66 -3.73
CA LEU A 64 3.37 -37.28 -2.42
C LEU A 64 3.85 -38.73 -2.49
N ALA A 65 4.72 -39.14 -1.56
CA ALA A 65 5.24 -40.49 -1.45
C ALA A 65 5.32 -40.94 0.01
N ALA A 66 5.27 -42.25 0.26
CA ALA A 66 5.55 -42.81 1.58
C ALA A 66 7.07 -42.82 1.84
N THR A 67 7.49 -42.52 3.07
CA THR A 67 8.88 -42.69 3.51
C THR A 67 9.05 -44.10 4.10
N ASN A 68 10.15 -44.78 3.76
CA ASN A 68 10.38 -46.16 4.17
C ASN A 68 10.35 -46.31 5.71
N SER A 69 9.36 -47.05 6.24
CA SER A 69 9.30 -47.46 7.64
C SER A 69 9.08 -48.99 7.74
N PRO A 70 9.90 -49.74 8.50
CA PRO A 70 9.90 -51.21 8.49
C PRO A 70 8.72 -51.88 9.23
N PHE A 71 7.70 -51.13 9.71
CA PHE A 71 6.80 -51.66 10.75
C PHE A 71 5.36 -52.02 10.39
N TYR A 72 4.83 -51.74 9.19
CA TYR A 72 3.44 -52.12 8.86
C TYR A 72 3.25 -52.55 7.39
N ARG A 73 3.79 -53.72 7.02
CA ARG A 73 3.46 -54.35 5.72
C ARG A 73 2.12 -55.10 5.70
N SER A 74 1.38 -55.19 6.80
CA SER A 74 0.24 -56.13 6.90
C SER A 74 -1.17 -55.53 6.88
N LYS A 75 -1.35 -54.20 6.83
CA LYS A 75 -2.66 -53.58 6.64
C LYS A 75 -2.53 -52.36 5.73
N ASP A 76 -3.12 -52.43 4.55
CA ASP A 76 -3.21 -51.33 3.59
C ASP A 76 -4.10 -50.19 4.14
N ALA A 77 -3.51 -49.42 5.05
CA ALA A 77 -4.19 -48.41 5.85
C ALA A 77 -4.19 -47.05 5.14
N ILE A 78 -5.23 -46.26 5.38
CA ILE A 78 -5.29 -44.85 4.97
C ILE A 78 -4.19 -44.09 5.71
N CYS A 79 -3.21 -43.58 4.99
CA CYS A 79 -2.05 -42.87 5.53
C CYS A 79 -2.14 -41.35 5.31
N ALA A 80 -2.92 -40.90 4.33
CA ALA A 80 -3.12 -39.48 4.06
C ALA A 80 -4.54 -39.18 3.58
N VAL A 81 -4.96 -37.93 3.75
CA VAL A 81 -6.15 -37.35 3.12
C VAL A 81 -5.70 -36.12 2.33
N VAL A 82 -6.08 -36.04 1.07
CA VAL A 82 -5.86 -34.83 0.26
C VAL A 82 -7.19 -34.19 -0.07
N ASP A 83 -7.28 -32.88 0.05
CA ASP A 83 -8.49 -32.14 -0.28
C ASP A 83 -8.20 -30.79 -0.93
N VAL A 84 -9.23 -30.27 -1.60
CA VAL A 84 -9.30 -28.93 -2.17
C VAL A 84 -10.48 -28.24 -1.55
N VAL A 85 -10.22 -27.12 -0.88
CA VAL A 85 -11.23 -26.39 -0.12
C VAL A 85 -11.19 -24.89 -0.43
N SER A 86 -12.26 -24.19 -0.10
CA SER A 86 -12.38 -22.74 -0.10
C SER A 86 -13.07 -22.28 1.19
N ASP A 87 -13.25 -20.97 1.34
CA ASP A 87 -13.95 -20.34 2.47
C ASP A 87 -13.39 -20.77 3.83
N ASP A 88 -12.07 -20.67 4.00
CA ASP A 88 -11.34 -21.11 5.21
C ASP A 88 -11.60 -22.58 5.58
N GLY A 89 -11.71 -23.44 4.57
CA GLY A 89 -11.94 -24.88 4.76
C GLY A 89 -13.40 -25.27 4.97
N ARG A 90 -14.35 -24.34 4.85
CA ARG A 90 -15.79 -24.60 5.01
C ARG A 90 -16.40 -25.26 3.78
N THR A 91 -15.94 -24.89 2.59
CA THR A 91 -16.46 -25.41 1.32
C THR A 91 -15.46 -26.39 0.74
N ARG A 92 -15.87 -27.64 0.55
CA ARG A 92 -15.00 -28.70 0.03
C ARG A 92 -15.33 -29.01 -1.42
N HIS A 93 -14.38 -28.75 -2.31
CA HIS A 93 -14.53 -29.00 -3.76
C HIS A 93 -14.21 -30.44 -4.14
N ALA A 94 -13.23 -31.05 -3.48
CA ALA A 94 -12.90 -32.46 -3.64
C ALA A 94 -12.10 -32.96 -2.43
N GLU A 95 -12.18 -34.26 -2.15
CA GLU A 95 -11.37 -34.93 -1.13
C GLU A 95 -11.09 -36.36 -1.58
N ARG A 96 -9.92 -36.88 -1.20
CA ARG A 96 -9.56 -38.28 -1.42
C ARG A 96 -8.71 -38.80 -0.26
N GLU A 97 -9.12 -39.94 0.28
CA GLU A 97 -8.30 -40.74 1.19
C GLU A 97 -7.29 -41.57 0.40
N LEU A 98 -6.04 -41.61 0.86
CA LEU A 98 -4.94 -42.31 0.21
C LEU A 98 -4.45 -43.46 1.08
N ARG A 99 -4.35 -44.64 0.48
CA ARG A 99 -3.82 -45.83 1.13
C ARG A 99 -2.31 -45.94 0.95
N LEU A 100 -1.67 -46.65 1.88
CA LEU A 100 -0.22 -46.85 1.83
C LEU A 100 0.26 -47.52 0.54
N SER A 101 -0.52 -48.47 -0.02
CA SER A 101 -0.16 -49.10 -1.30
C SER A 101 -0.08 -48.11 -2.47
N GLU A 102 -0.89 -47.05 -2.44
CA GLU A 102 -0.97 -46.01 -3.49
C GLU A 102 0.19 -45.01 -3.45
N LEU A 103 0.97 -44.99 -2.37
CA LEU A 103 2.11 -44.08 -2.17
C LEU A 103 3.46 -44.80 -2.17
N SER A 104 3.47 -46.08 -2.55
CA SER A 104 4.66 -46.93 -2.63
C SER A 104 5.55 -46.52 -3.81
N GLU A 105 6.87 -46.79 -3.73
CA GLU A 105 7.83 -46.45 -4.79
C GLU A 105 7.35 -46.94 -6.18
N GLY A 106 7.20 -46.00 -7.13
CA GLY A 106 6.69 -46.27 -8.48
C GLY A 106 5.21 -45.96 -8.70
N SER A 107 4.46 -45.66 -7.64
CA SER A 107 3.11 -45.11 -7.74
C SER A 107 3.23 -43.65 -8.22
N GLY A 108 2.64 -43.32 -9.38
CA GLY A 108 2.74 -41.98 -9.95
C GLY A 108 2.18 -40.87 -9.04
N PRO A 109 2.21 -39.60 -9.47
CA PRO A 109 1.77 -38.49 -8.62
C PRO A 109 0.29 -38.61 -8.24
N VAL A 110 -0.03 -38.18 -7.03
CA VAL A 110 -1.38 -38.18 -6.49
C VAL A 110 -2.17 -37.06 -7.17
N THR A 111 -3.35 -37.37 -7.71
CA THR A 111 -4.17 -36.41 -8.44
C THR A 111 -5.59 -36.33 -7.90
N LEU A 112 -6.20 -35.15 -7.92
CA LEU A 112 -7.58 -34.94 -7.49
C LEU A 112 -8.27 -33.97 -8.45
N ASP A 113 -9.37 -34.42 -9.07
CA ASP A 113 -10.16 -33.61 -9.99
C ASP A 113 -11.28 -32.89 -9.22
N PHE A 114 -11.50 -31.62 -9.54
CA PHE A 114 -12.50 -30.79 -8.87
C PHE A 114 -13.14 -29.79 -9.83
N VAL A 115 -14.30 -29.26 -9.43
CA VAL A 115 -15.05 -28.25 -10.18
C VAL A 115 -15.15 -26.99 -9.35
N VAL A 116 -14.86 -25.87 -9.99
CA VAL A 116 -15.07 -24.53 -9.47
C VAL A 116 -16.28 -23.97 -10.19
N THR A 117 -17.35 -23.69 -9.44
CA THR A 117 -18.62 -23.17 -10.01
C THR A 117 -18.63 -21.65 -10.07
N GLU A 118 -17.94 -20.99 -9.14
CA GLU A 118 -17.80 -19.55 -9.01
C GLU A 118 -16.34 -19.23 -8.66
N ALA A 119 -15.85 -18.05 -9.04
CA ALA A 119 -14.45 -17.71 -8.79
C ALA A 119 -14.18 -17.65 -7.28
N CYS A 120 -13.25 -18.48 -6.78
CA CYS A 120 -12.95 -18.58 -5.35
C CYS A 120 -11.45 -18.84 -5.11
N HIS A 121 -10.94 -18.43 -3.94
CA HIS A 121 -9.61 -18.83 -3.50
C HIS A 121 -9.65 -20.28 -3.02
N LEU A 122 -8.73 -21.08 -3.54
CA LEU A 122 -8.62 -22.48 -3.19
C LEU A 122 -7.38 -22.71 -2.32
N GLU A 123 -7.56 -23.53 -1.31
CA GLU A 123 -6.52 -24.12 -0.49
C GLU A 123 -6.41 -25.61 -0.83
N TYR A 124 -5.19 -26.08 -1.04
CA TYR A 124 -4.89 -27.48 -1.33
C TYR A 124 -4.19 -28.08 -0.11
N ARG A 125 -4.69 -29.20 0.43
CA ARG A 125 -4.16 -29.74 1.68
C ARG A 125 -3.77 -31.21 1.55
N VAL A 126 -2.77 -31.58 2.33
CA VAL A 126 -2.36 -32.97 2.59
C VAL A 126 -2.35 -33.16 4.10
N ALA A 127 -3.28 -33.93 4.63
CA ALA A 127 -3.31 -34.34 6.03
C ALA A 127 -2.73 -35.74 6.19
N THR A 128 -1.82 -35.93 7.14
CA THR A 128 -1.30 -37.25 7.52
C THR A 128 -2.12 -37.85 8.66
N THR A 129 -2.35 -39.16 8.60
CA THR A 129 -3.05 -39.93 9.65
C THR A 129 -2.09 -40.52 10.69
N GLY A 130 -0.78 -40.33 10.51
CA GLY A 130 0.28 -40.88 11.38
C GLY A 130 0.52 -42.38 11.21
N ARG A 131 -0.18 -43.06 10.31
CA ARG A 131 -0.01 -44.51 10.07
C ARG A 131 1.22 -44.87 9.26
N ALA A 132 1.79 -43.91 8.55
CA ALA A 132 3.06 -44.03 7.82
C ALA A 132 3.74 -42.66 7.76
N GLY A 133 5.05 -42.65 7.62
CA GLY A 133 5.76 -41.42 7.28
C GLY A 133 5.50 -41.03 5.82
N LEU A 134 5.38 -39.74 5.55
CA LEU A 134 5.07 -39.21 4.23
C LEU A 134 6.07 -38.12 3.83
N ARG A 135 6.34 -38.00 2.53
CA ARG A 135 7.10 -36.93 1.90
C ARG A 135 6.22 -36.22 0.88
N VAL A 136 6.12 -34.90 1.00
CA VAL A 136 5.57 -34.02 -0.05
C VAL A 136 6.75 -33.28 -0.70
N GLY A 137 6.99 -33.53 -1.98
CA GLY A 137 8.01 -32.85 -2.78
C GLY A 137 7.42 -31.85 -3.76
N GLY A 138 8.20 -30.84 -4.16
CA GLY A 138 7.87 -29.93 -5.25
C GLY A 138 6.62 -29.07 -5.03
N ALA A 139 6.35 -28.14 -5.96
CA ALA A 139 5.16 -27.29 -5.89
C ALA A 139 3.88 -28.08 -6.23
N VAL A 140 2.77 -27.78 -5.56
CA VAL A 140 1.44 -28.26 -5.94
C VAL A 140 1.14 -27.76 -7.35
N ARG A 141 0.82 -28.67 -8.29
CA ARG A 141 0.53 -28.29 -9.68
C ARG A 141 -0.96 -28.40 -9.96
N ILE A 142 -1.54 -27.36 -10.54
CA ILE A 142 -2.94 -27.34 -10.92
C ILE A 142 -3.03 -27.32 -12.45
N VAL A 143 -3.81 -28.25 -13.01
CA VAL A 143 -3.97 -28.45 -14.44
C VAL A 143 -5.45 -28.22 -14.81
N PRO A 144 -5.78 -27.25 -15.68
CA PRO A 144 -7.13 -27.12 -16.22
C PRO A 144 -7.50 -28.35 -17.05
N LEU A 145 -8.73 -28.86 -16.88
CA LEU A 145 -9.27 -29.97 -17.65
C LEU A 145 -10.20 -29.45 -18.75
N PRO A 146 -10.24 -30.09 -19.95
CA PRO A 146 -11.17 -29.71 -21.01
C PRO A 146 -12.62 -29.77 -20.53
N GLY A 147 -13.38 -28.70 -20.77
CA GLY A 147 -14.79 -28.62 -20.42
C GLY A 147 -15.70 -29.28 -21.45
N ASP A 148 -16.78 -29.88 -20.97
CA ASP A 148 -17.87 -30.51 -21.72
C ASP A 148 -18.75 -29.44 -22.40
N GLY A 149 -18.19 -28.52 -23.18
CA GLY A 149 -18.93 -27.62 -24.09
C GLY A 149 -20.09 -26.77 -23.51
N ARG A 150 -20.31 -26.73 -22.20
CA ARG A 150 -21.46 -26.09 -21.55
C ARG A 150 -21.05 -25.33 -20.28
N LEU A 151 -20.11 -24.41 -20.42
CA LEU A 151 -20.07 -23.21 -19.59
C LEU A 151 -20.00 -22.03 -20.55
N ARG A 152 -21.06 -21.22 -20.53
CA ARG A 152 -21.26 -20.09 -21.44
C ARG A 152 -20.08 -19.14 -21.28
N SER A 153 -19.42 -18.80 -22.39
CA SER A 153 -18.56 -17.63 -22.46
C SER A 153 -19.40 -16.40 -22.09
N VAL A 154 -19.13 -15.81 -20.94
CA VAL A 154 -19.70 -14.50 -20.62
C VAL A 154 -18.71 -13.45 -21.09
N ALA A 155 -19.23 -12.59 -21.96
CA ALA A 155 -18.76 -11.27 -22.36
C ALA A 155 -17.42 -11.17 -23.11
N SER A 156 -17.57 -10.92 -24.42
CA SER A 156 -16.82 -9.94 -25.21
C SER A 156 -15.89 -9.04 -24.38
N ALA A 157 -14.59 -9.07 -24.70
CA ALA A 157 -13.60 -8.13 -24.18
C ALA A 157 -13.99 -6.70 -24.57
N ALA A 158 -14.73 -6.03 -23.69
CA ALA A 158 -14.72 -4.58 -23.60
C ALA A 158 -13.29 -4.12 -23.29
N ALA A 159 -12.95 -2.90 -23.70
CA ALA A 159 -11.70 -2.28 -23.25
C ALA A 159 -11.63 -2.37 -21.71
N PRO A 160 -10.46 -2.66 -21.12
CA PRO A 160 -10.35 -2.83 -19.68
C PRO A 160 -10.89 -1.57 -18.99
N ALA A 161 -11.80 -1.79 -18.04
CA ALA A 161 -12.36 -0.73 -17.22
C ALA A 161 -11.24 0.11 -16.58
N PRO A 162 -11.38 1.44 -16.51
CA PRO A 162 -10.37 2.30 -15.90
C PRO A 162 -10.18 1.90 -14.42
N CYS A 163 -8.94 1.54 -14.07
CA CYS A 163 -8.53 1.14 -12.74
C CYS A 163 -8.02 2.34 -11.96
N TYR A 164 -8.52 2.54 -10.74
CA TYR A 164 -8.10 3.62 -9.85
C TYR A 164 -7.52 3.07 -8.57
N ILE A 165 -6.43 3.69 -8.09
CA ILE A 165 -5.90 3.49 -6.75
C ILE A 165 -6.14 4.78 -5.99
N GLY A 166 -6.78 4.71 -4.82
CA GLY A 166 -7.08 5.88 -4.01
C GLY A 166 -6.39 5.85 -2.66
N CYS A 167 -5.87 6.98 -2.22
CA CYS A 167 -5.38 7.17 -0.85
C CYS A 167 -5.70 8.60 -0.37
N ALA A 168 -5.66 8.80 0.94
CA ALA A 168 -5.88 10.09 1.58
C ALA A 168 -4.65 10.45 2.40
N THR A 169 -4.16 11.69 2.28
CA THR A 169 -2.94 12.09 2.98
C THR A 169 -2.88 13.57 3.30
N ASP A 170 -2.17 13.88 4.38
CA ASP A 170 -1.84 15.21 4.87
C ASP A 170 -0.30 15.31 5.04
N PRO A 171 0.25 16.49 5.33
CA PRO A 171 1.70 16.66 5.50
C PRO A 171 2.34 15.68 6.50
N ALA A 172 1.63 15.30 7.57
CA ALA A 172 2.14 14.39 8.59
C ALA A 172 2.23 12.93 8.09
N PHE A 173 1.46 12.55 7.08
CA PHE A 173 1.42 11.20 6.51
C PHE A 173 2.09 11.07 5.14
N VAL A 174 2.69 12.14 4.61
CA VAL A 174 3.39 12.11 3.30
C VAL A 174 4.43 11.00 3.25
N GLY A 175 5.20 10.81 4.32
CA GLY A 175 6.23 9.77 4.37
C GLY A 175 5.71 8.36 4.24
N LEU A 176 4.66 8.04 5.01
CA LEU A 176 3.98 6.75 4.95
C LEU A 176 3.38 6.55 3.55
N THR A 177 2.70 7.57 3.03
CA THR A 177 2.02 7.52 1.72
C THR A 177 3.02 7.35 0.58
N ALA A 178 4.15 8.08 0.60
CA ALA A 178 5.22 7.95 -0.38
C ALA A 178 5.80 6.53 -0.37
N THR A 179 6.01 5.98 0.82
CA THR A 179 6.54 4.62 0.99
C THR A 179 5.55 3.56 0.51
N MET A 180 4.26 3.72 0.80
CA MET A 180 3.18 2.89 0.26
C MET A 180 3.16 2.95 -1.28
N LEU A 181 3.20 4.14 -1.87
CA LEU A 181 3.20 4.33 -3.32
C LEU A 181 4.44 3.72 -4.01
N ALA A 182 5.61 3.77 -3.36
CA ALA A 182 6.81 3.09 -3.84
C ALA A 182 6.63 1.57 -3.90
N SER A 183 5.93 0.99 -2.91
CA SER A 183 5.59 -0.44 -2.93
C SER A 183 4.54 -0.78 -4.01
N VAL A 184 3.57 0.11 -4.25
CA VAL A 184 2.61 -0.03 -5.37
C VAL A 184 3.33 -0.03 -6.71
N GLU A 185 4.30 0.86 -6.90
CA GLU A 185 5.09 0.90 -8.14
C GLU A 185 5.96 -0.36 -8.32
N GLU A 186 6.55 -0.89 -7.25
CA GLU A 186 7.43 -2.06 -7.34
C GLU A 186 6.65 -3.36 -7.57
N TYR A 187 5.55 -3.57 -6.86
CA TYR A 187 4.85 -4.85 -6.79
C TYR A 187 3.46 -4.84 -7.42
N GLY A 188 2.80 -3.69 -7.54
CA GLY A 188 1.36 -3.63 -7.82
C GLY A 188 0.93 -4.19 -9.18
N CYS A 189 1.83 -4.27 -10.18
CA CYS A 189 1.56 -4.77 -11.54
C CYS A 189 0.37 -4.08 -12.23
N VAL A 190 0.19 -2.78 -11.99
CA VAL A 190 -0.93 -1.97 -12.49
C VAL A 190 -0.45 -0.65 -13.12
N PRO A 191 0.42 -0.71 -14.15
CA PRO A 191 1.09 0.47 -14.70
C PRO A 191 0.13 1.49 -15.36
N ASP A 192 -1.07 1.06 -15.68
CA ASP A 192 -2.16 1.80 -16.31
C ASP A 192 -3.16 2.40 -15.31
N ALA A 193 -3.04 2.08 -14.01
CA ALA A 193 -3.94 2.61 -13.00
C ALA A 193 -3.71 4.12 -12.75
N ILE A 194 -4.82 4.84 -12.56
CA ILE A 194 -4.84 6.26 -12.19
C ILE A 194 -4.79 6.36 -10.67
N ILE A 195 -3.81 7.06 -10.12
CA ILE A 195 -3.73 7.31 -8.68
C ILE A 195 -4.52 8.57 -8.34
N LEU A 196 -5.46 8.47 -7.40
CA LEU A 196 -6.21 9.58 -6.83
C LEU A 196 -5.77 9.81 -5.39
N VAL A 197 -5.29 11.01 -5.08
CA VAL A 197 -4.87 11.38 -3.72
C VAL A 197 -5.86 12.42 -3.20
N ALA A 198 -6.60 12.09 -2.14
CA ALA A 198 -7.34 13.10 -1.39
C ALA A 198 -6.31 13.95 -0.62
N ASP A 199 -6.19 15.20 -1.05
CA ASP A 199 -5.15 16.15 -0.66
C ASP A 199 -5.67 17.05 0.46
N PHE A 200 -5.09 16.90 1.65
CA PHE A 200 -5.42 17.67 2.85
C PHE A 200 -4.30 18.65 3.18
N ASP A 201 -4.19 19.70 2.37
CA ASP A 201 -3.21 20.80 2.50
C ASP A 201 -1.75 20.37 2.22
N LEU A 202 -1.57 19.53 1.20
CA LEU A 202 -0.24 19.15 0.75
C LEU A 202 0.48 20.35 0.11
N SER A 203 1.75 20.51 0.47
CA SER A 203 2.64 21.45 -0.20
C SER A 203 3.01 20.94 -1.60
N PRO A 204 3.55 21.81 -2.48
CA PRO A 204 4.08 21.37 -3.77
C PRO A 204 5.18 20.29 -3.66
N ILE A 205 6.02 20.34 -2.61
CA ILE A 205 6.98 19.24 -2.36
C ILE A 205 6.25 17.95 -2.12
N ASP A 206 5.27 17.96 -1.22
CA ASP A 206 4.59 16.73 -0.81
C ASP A 206 4.01 16.04 -2.05
N ARG A 207 3.35 16.81 -2.91
CA ARG A 207 2.83 16.32 -4.20
C ARG A 207 3.94 15.75 -5.08
N ALA A 208 5.05 16.45 -5.22
CA ALA A 208 6.16 16.02 -6.06
C ALA A 208 6.85 14.76 -5.52
N VAL A 209 7.07 14.66 -4.20
CA VAL A 209 7.59 13.46 -3.51
C VAL A 209 6.66 12.27 -3.73
N LEU A 210 5.34 12.46 -3.61
CA LEU A 210 4.36 11.40 -3.88
C LEU A 210 4.40 10.95 -5.34
N ARG A 211 4.39 11.89 -6.31
CA ARG A 211 4.52 11.57 -7.75
C ARG A 211 5.79 10.79 -8.03
N ALA A 212 6.92 11.24 -7.50
CA ALA A 212 8.22 10.62 -7.68
C ALA A 212 8.27 9.19 -7.11
N SER A 213 7.70 9.02 -5.93
CA SER A 213 7.66 7.74 -5.23
C SER A 213 6.86 6.70 -6.01
N ALA A 214 5.75 7.11 -6.62
CA ALA A 214 4.94 6.31 -7.53
C ALA A 214 5.59 6.05 -8.91
N GLY A 215 6.80 6.58 -9.17
CA GLY A 215 7.56 6.36 -10.39
C GLY A 215 6.76 6.69 -11.66
N ARG A 216 6.64 5.71 -12.58
CA ARG A 216 5.89 5.91 -13.83
C ARG A 216 4.41 6.24 -13.61
N MET A 217 3.81 5.71 -12.56
CA MET A 217 2.39 5.94 -12.23
C MET A 217 2.15 7.36 -11.71
N GLY A 218 3.19 8.05 -11.21
CA GLY A 218 3.12 9.44 -10.78
C GLY A 218 2.67 10.43 -11.87
N LYS A 219 2.84 10.07 -13.15
CA LYS A 219 2.35 10.88 -14.29
C LYS A 219 0.83 10.88 -14.41
N ALA A 220 0.18 9.79 -14.04
CA ALA A 220 -1.28 9.65 -14.03
C ALA A 220 -1.90 10.05 -12.68
N MET A 221 -1.09 10.45 -11.70
CA MET A 221 -1.54 10.84 -10.37
C MET A 221 -2.29 12.17 -10.40
N ARG A 222 -3.45 12.20 -9.71
CA ARG A 222 -4.31 13.38 -9.55
C ARG A 222 -4.50 13.66 -8.07
N PHE A 223 -4.26 14.92 -7.70
CA PHE A 223 -4.56 15.42 -6.36
C PHE A 223 -5.94 16.03 -6.34
N VAL A 224 -6.71 15.71 -5.32
CA VAL A 224 -8.10 16.13 -5.12
C VAL A 224 -8.11 16.94 -3.84
N PRO A 225 -8.02 18.28 -3.90
CA PRO A 225 -8.05 19.11 -2.71
C PRO A 225 -9.36 18.89 -1.94
N VAL A 226 -9.25 18.57 -0.66
CA VAL A 226 -10.39 18.40 0.23
C VAL A 226 -10.25 19.38 1.40
N ASP A 227 -11.10 20.39 1.42
CA ASP A 227 -11.27 21.31 2.55
C ASP A 227 -12.68 21.18 3.16
N ARG A 228 -12.92 21.83 4.31
CA ARG A 228 -14.22 21.78 5.01
C ARG A 228 -15.36 22.41 4.21
N ALA A 229 -15.05 23.28 3.25
CA ALA A 229 -16.02 23.92 2.37
C ALA A 229 -16.29 23.09 1.11
N SER A 230 -15.62 21.95 0.93
CA SER A 230 -15.75 21.12 -0.24
C SER A 230 -17.21 20.69 -0.45
N PRO A 231 -17.79 20.91 -1.64
CA PRO A 231 -19.16 20.49 -1.93
C PRO A 231 -19.32 18.96 -1.94
N LEU A 232 -18.20 18.23 -1.89
CA LEU A 232 -18.18 16.77 -1.79
C LEU A 232 -18.47 16.28 -0.37
N ILE A 233 -18.42 17.15 0.62
CA ILE A 233 -18.71 16.86 2.03
C ILE A 233 -20.12 17.38 2.35
N PRO A 234 -21.02 16.57 2.93
CA PRO A 234 -22.32 17.07 3.37
C PRO A 234 -22.13 18.12 4.47
N VAL A 235 -23.00 19.13 4.49
CA VAL A 235 -22.99 20.18 5.53
C VAL A 235 -23.27 19.51 6.88
N ILE A 236 -22.25 19.47 7.75
CA ILE A 236 -22.31 18.86 9.07
C ILE A 236 -21.94 19.94 10.11
N PRO A 237 -22.88 20.37 10.97
CA PRO A 237 -22.58 21.33 12.04
C PRO A 237 -21.64 20.74 13.10
N ASP A 238 -20.63 21.51 13.51
CA ASP A 238 -19.86 21.37 14.76
C ASP A 238 -19.24 20.00 15.11
N HIS A 239 -18.87 19.17 14.12
CA HIS A 239 -18.20 17.88 14.38
C HIS A 239 -16.70 17.89 13.98
N PRO A 240 -15.75 17.73 14.93
CA PRO A 240 -14.32 17.61 14.62
C PRO A 240 -14.01 16.20 14.09
N PHE A 241 -14.12 16.02 12.78
CA PHE A 241 -13.54 14.85 12.11
C PHE A 241 -12.01 14.95 12.13
N PRO A 242 -11.24 13.86 12.34
CA PRO A 242 -9.89 13.77 11.82
C PRO A 242 -10.01 13.86 10.31
N PHE A 243 -9.79 15.06 9.80
CA PHE A 243 -10.26 15.48 8.49
C PHE A 243 -9.72 14.61 7.33
N PRO A 244 -8.48 14.07 7.39
CA PRO A 244 -7.97 13.19 6.34
C PRO A 244 -8.79 11.91 6.11
N LEU A 245 -9.43 11.38 7.15
CA LEU A 245 -10.22 10.15 7.06
C LEU A 245 -11.46 10.32 6.16
N ILE A 246 -11.93 11.54 5.93
CA ILE A 246 -13.03 11.83 5.00
C ILE A 246 -12.64 11.53 3.54
N GLY A 247 -11.34 11.51 3.21
CA GLY A 247 -10.87 11.26 1.85
C GLY A 247 -11.43 9.98 1.24
N ARG A 248 -11.60 8.92 2.05
CA ARG A 248 -12.18 7.65 1.60
C ARG A 248 -13.64 7.74 1.11
N PHE A 249 -14.40 8.71 1.61
CA PHE A 249 -15.76 8.99 1.14
C PHE A 249 -15.79 9.92 -0.07
N VAL A 250 -14.78 10.79 -0.19
CA VAL A 250 -14.70 11.79 -1.27
C VAL A 250 -14.25 11.16 -2.58
N LEU A 251 -13.22 10.30 -2.56
CA LEU A 251 -12.63 9.74 -3.78
C LEU A 251 -13.63 8.94 -4.65
N PRO A 252 -14.55 8.11 -4.11
CA PRO A 252 -15.55 7.44 -4.93
C PRO A 252 -16.49 8.41 -5.69
N LYS A 253 -16.77 9.59 -5.12
CA LYS A 253 -17.74 10.57 -5.66
C LYS A 253 -17.22 11.31 -6.88
N ILE A 254 -15.90 11.35 -7.09
CA ILE A 254 -15.30 12.08 -8.21
C ILE A 254 -15.04 11.21 -9.45
N ILE A 255 -15.30 9.90 -9.34
CA ILE A 255 -15.15 8.95 -10.44
C ILE A 255 -16.53 8.77 -11.10
N ASP A 256 -16.67 9.27 -12.32
CA ASP A 256 -17.96 9.31 -13.05
C ASP A 256 -17.99 8.33 -14.24
N THR A 257 -17.26 7.22 -14.16
CA THR A 257 -17.19 6.24 -15.24
C THR A 257 -17.94 4.97 -14.88
N ALA A 258 -18.83 4.53 -15.79
CA ALA A 258 -19.80 3.47 -15.60
C ALA A 258 -19.22 2.06 -15.34
N GLU A 259 -17.91 1.88 -15.44
CA GLU A 259 -17.25 0.59 -15.21
C GLU A 259 -16.04 0.71 -14.25
N ALA A 260 -15.85 1.86 -13.60
CA ALA A 260 -14.67 2.07 -12.77
C ALA A 260 -14.61 1.15 -11.55
N ARG A 261 -13.37 0.72 -11.27
CA ARG A 261 -13.01 0.10 -10.00
C ARG A 261 -11.98 0.97 -9.27
N LEU A 262 -12.20 1.16 -7.99
CA LEU A 262 -11.29 1.87 -7.10
C LEU A 262 -10.78 0.92 -6.03
N ILE A 263 -9.47 0.80 -5.88
CA ILE A 263 -8.86 0.19 -4.69
C ILE A 263 -8.41 1.33 -3.77
N LEU A 264 -9.08 1.50 -2.63
CA LEU A 264 -8.61 2.37 -1.56
C LEU A 264 -7.57 1.64 -0.72
N ILE A 265 -6.47 2.32 -0.41
CA ILE A 265 -5.34 1.79 0.38
C ILE A 265 -4.92 2.85 1.40
N ASP A 266 -4.85 2.48 2.67
CA ASP A 266 -4.33 3.33 3.75
C ASP A 266 -2.81 3.56 3.60
N SER A 267 -2.34 4.72 4.06
CA SER A 267 -0.94 5.15 3.87
C SER A 267 0.07 4.31 4.65
N ASP A 268 -0.34 3.59 5.68
CA ASP A 268 0.48 2.69 6.50
C ASP A 268 0.34 1.23 6.04
N MET A 269 0.29 1.03 4.71
CA MET A 269 0.34 -0.29 4.07
C MET A 269 1.56 -0.43 3.17
N ILE A 270 2.09 -1.66 3.07
CA ILE A 270 3.16 -2.03 2.15
C ILE A 270 2.74 -3.23 1.32
N LEU A 271 2.82 -3.08 0.01
CA LEU A 271 2.59 -4.17 -0.92
C LEU A 271 3.84 -5.01 -1.08
N THR A 272 3.64 -6.31 -1.23
CA THR A 272 4.70 -7.26 -1.55
C THR A 272 4.37 -8.18 -2.73
N ASP A 273 3.18 -7.99 -3.32
CA ASP A 273 2.72 -8.68 -4.53
C ASP A 273 1.71 -7.80 -5.32
N SER A 274 1.25 -8.33 -6.46
CA SER A 274 0.37 -7.68 -7.43
C SER A 274 -1.02 -7.33 -6.89
N LEU A 275 -1.51 -6.11 -7.20
CA LEU A 275 -2.92 -5.71 -7.01
C LEU A 275 -3.83 -6.17 -8.15
N ARG A 276 -3.26 -6.66 -9.26
CA ARG A 276 -4.01 -7.06 -10.44
C ARG A 276 -5.17 -8.03 -10.13
N PRO A 277 -5.01 -9.05 -9.25
CA PRO A 277 -6.12 -9.94 -8.90
C PRO A 277 -7.33 -9.21 -8.29
N LEU A 278 -7.13 -8.13 -7.53
CA LEU A 278 -8.21 -7.33 -6.96
C LEU A 278 -8.92 -6.46 -8.02
N PHE A 279 -8.23 -6.06 -9.08
CA PHE A 279 -8.86 -5.37 -10.20
C PHE A 279 -9.64 -6.32 -11.12
N ASP A 280 -9.21 -7.57 -11.25
CA ASP A 280 -9.80 -8.53 -12.18
C ASP A 280 -10.90 -9.41 -11.52
N MET A 281 -11.01 -9.42 -10.19
CA MET A 281 -12.01 -10.24 -9.49
C MET A 281 -13.46 -9.84 -9.80
N HIS A 282 -14.39 -10.79 -9.70
CA HIS A 282 -15.81 -10.50 -9.77
C HIS A 282 -16.32 -9.97 -8.43
N MET A 283 -17.06 -8.85 -8.46
CA MET A 283 -17.63 -8.24 -7.24
C MET A 283 -18.90 -8.95 -6.76
N ASN A 284 -19.42 -9.94 -7.49
CA ASN A 284 -20.60 -10.74 -7.15
C ASN A 284 -21.85 -9.95 -6.74
N GLY A 285 -22.02 -8.74 -7.26
CA GLY A 285 -23.17 -7.88 -6.94
C GLY A 285 -22.91 -6.89 -5.81
N HIS A 286 -21.82 -7.03 -5.06
CA HIS A 286 -21.49 -6.16 -3.93
C HIS A 286 -20.88 -4.84 -4.38
N ALA A 287 -21.15 -3.77 -3.62
CA ALA A 287 -20.52 -2.46 -3.82
C ALA A 287 -19.06 -2.43 -3.33
N VAL A 288 -18.72 -3.30 -2.38
CA VAL A 288 -17.44 -3.31 -1.66
C VAL A 288 -16.93 -4.73 -1.54
N ALA A 289 -15.61 -4.90 -1.68
CA ALA A 289 -14.88 -6.03 -1.14
C ALA A 289 -13.84 -5.54 -0.13
N ALA A 290 -13.70 -6.25 0.98
CA ALA A 290 -12.84 -5.85 2.10
C ALA A 290 -12.32 -7.09 2.82
N VAL A 291 -11.49 -6.90 3.85
CA VAL A 291 -11.02 -7.99 4.72
C VAL A 291 -11.66 -7.83 6.09
N ARG A 292 -12.10 -8.95 6.68
CA ARG A 292 -12.62 -8.96 8.04
C ARG A 292 -11.58 -8.42 9.02
N ASP A 293 -12.00 -7.55 9.95
CA ASP A 293 -11.09 -7.05 10.98
C ASP A 293 -10.67 -8.20 11.92
N PRO A 294 -9.36 -8.49 12.08
CA PRO A 294 -8.87 -9.63 12.84
C PRO A 294 -8.92 -9.43 14.36
N MET A 295 -9.51 -8.33 14.89
CA MET A 295 -9.64 -8.08 16.33
C MET A 295 -10.10 -9.31 17.12
N SER A 296 -9.35 -9.63 18.17
CA SER A 296 -9.68 -10.75 19.06
C SER A 296 -10.90 -10.46 19.94
N ALA A 297 -11.55 -11.52 20.44
CA ALA A 297 -12.69 -11.37 21.35
C ALA A 297 -12.31 -10.63 22.66
N SER A 298 -11.08 -10.79 23.15
CA SER A 298 -10.58 -10.06 24.33
C SER A 298 -10.41 -8.57 24.03
N GLU A 299 -9.87 -8.23 22.86
CA GLU A 299 -9.74 -6.86 22.37
C GLU A 299 -11.08 -6.16 22.20
N LEU A 300 -12.07 -6.84 21.63
CA LEU A 300 -13.43 -6.30 21.49
C LEU A 300 -14.09 -6.10 22.86
N ARG A 301 -13.97 -7.08 23.78
CA ARG A 301 -14.49 -6.94 25.15
C ARG A 301 -13.85 -5.80 25.92
N ALA A 302 -12.52 -5.64 25.82
CA ALA A 302 -11.81 -4.52 26.45
C ALA A 302 -12.30 -3.15 25.92
N ARG A 303 -12.86 -3.15 24.72
CA ARG A 303 -13.44 -2.01 24.04
C ARG A 303 -14.97 -1.89 24.20
N GLY A 304 -15.60 -2.78 24.97
CA GLY A 304 -17.06 -2.80 25.16
C GLY A 304 -17.86 -3.26 23.94
N ARG A 305 -17.23 -3.96 22.99
CA ARG A 305 -17.84 -4.46 21.76
C ARG A 305 -18.04 -5.97 21.78
N GLU A 306 -19.07 -6.42 21.08
CA GLU A 306 -19.30 -7.84 20.80
C GLU A 306 -18.52 -8.29 19.55
N VAL A 307 -18.34 -9.60 19.43
CA VAL A 307 -17.74 -10.19 18.22
C VAL A 307 -18.73 -10.09 17.08
N ASP A 308 -18.38 -9.27 16.09
CA ASP A 308 -19.12 -9.15 14.85
C ASP A 308 -18.33 -9.83 13.71
N PRO A 309 -18.82 -10.97 13.18
CA PRO A 309 -18.15 -11.65 12.07
C PRO A 309 -18.29 -10.91 10.73
N THR A 310 -19.15 -9.89 10.66
CA THR A 310 -19.44 -9.08 9.48
C THR A 310 -18.63 -7.78 9.45
N TYR A 311 -17.91 -7.47 10.52
CA TYR A 311 -17.15 -6.24 10.66
C TYR A 311 -15.81 -6.30 9.89
N PHE A 312 -15.67 -5.45 8.87
CA PHE A 312 -14.47 -5.36 8.04
C PHE A 312 -13.54 -4.21 8.46
N ASN A 313 -12.25 -4.38 8.15
CA ASN A 313 -11.25 -3.34 8.26
C ASN A 313 -11.30 -2.42 7.03
N ALA A 314 -11.30 -1.10 7.25
CA ALA A 314 -11.46 -0.11 6.17
C ALA A 314 -10.14 0.31 5.50
N GLY A 315 -9.00 -0.29 5.86
CA GLY A 315 -7.71 0.13 5.31
C GLY A 315 -7.45 -0.32 3.88
N LEU A 316 -8.07 -1.42 3.42
CA LEU A 316 -8.08 -1.81 2.02
C LEU A 316 -9.51 -2.13 1.59
N LEU A 317 -10.03 -1.37 0.61
CA LEU A 317 -11.37 -1.53 0.06
C LEU A 317 -11.29 -1.59 -1.47
N VAL A 318 -11.87 -2.63 -2.05
CA VAL A 318 -12.15 -2.68 -3.50
C VAL A 318 -13.59 -2.22 -3.71
N ILE A 319 -13.76 -1.12 -4.43
CA ILE A 319 -15.03 -0.44 -4.62
C ILE A 319 -15.48 -0.57 -6.07
N ASP A 320 -16.69 -1.10 -6.25
CA ASP A 320 -17.46 -0.99 -7.48
C ASP A 320 -18.12 0.40 -7.50
N ILE A 321 -17.54 1.33 -8.25
CA ILE A 321 -17.95 2.74 -8.22
C ILE A 321 -19.41 2.94 -8.62
N PRO A 322 -19.92 2.34 -9.72
CA PRO A 322 -21.34 2.43 -10.06
C PRO A 322 -22.27 1.99 -8.92
N ARG A 323 -22.00 0.84 -8.30
CA ARG A 323 -22.84 0.33 -7.20
C ARG A 323 -22.73 1.18 -5.94
N TRP A 324 -21.52 1.59 -5.57
CA TRP A 324 -21.27 2.47 -4.43
C TRP A 324 -22.01 3.79 -4.55
N ASN A 325 -21.92 4.43 -5.72
CA ASN A 325 -22.58 5.70 -6.00
C ASN A 325 -24.10 5.55 -6.07
N ALA A 326 -24.61 4.47 -6.69
CA ALA A 326 -26.05 4.18 -6.73
C ALA A 326 -26.65 3.96 -5.33
N ALA A 327 -25.91 3.33 -4.42
CA ALA A 327 -26.31 3.14 -3.03
C ALA A 327 -26.11 4.39 -2.15
N GLY A 328 -25.44 5.44 -2.66
CA GLY A 328 -25.18 6.68 -1.92
C GLY A 328 -24.28 6.49 -0.69
N VAL A 329 -23.43 5.45 -0.69
CA VAL A 329 -22.67 5.01 0.50
C VAL A 329 -21.89 6.15 1.15
N SER A 330 -21.15 6.94 0.35
CA SER A 330 -20.36 8.07 0.87
C SER A 330 -21.18 9.05 1.70
N ASP A 331 -22.33 9.48 1.19
CA ASP A 331 -23.14 10.51 1.86
C ASP A 331 -23.86 9.95 3.09
N VAL A 332 -24.32 8.71 3.02
CA VAL A 332 -24.97 8.05 4.16
C VAL A 332 -23.95 7.81 5.28
N ALA A 333 -22.75 7.32 4.95
CA ALA A 333 -21.71 7.06 5.95
C ALA A 333 -21.21 8.34 6.61
N MET A 334 -20.95 9.42 5.84
CA MET A 334 -20.56 10.71 6.42
C MET A 334 -21.65 11.29 7.34
N ARG A 335 -22.94 11.18 6.97
CA ARG A 335 -24.05 11.60 7.84
C ARG A 335 -24.18 10.73 9.09
N ARG A 336 -23.94 9.43 8.99
CA ARG A 336 -23.92 8.51 10.14
C ARG A 336 -22.80 8.88 11.09
N TRP A 337 -21.60 9.10 10.56
CA TRP A 337 -20.45 9.54 11.36
C TRP A 337 -20.75 10.84 12.11
N ALA A 338 -21.30 11.84 11.42
CA ALA A 338 -21.72 13.11 12.01
C ALA A 338 -22.75 12.97 13.14
N ALA A 339 -23.59 11.93 13.09
CA ALA A 339 -24.72 11.74 13.99
C ALA A 339 -24.39 10.90 15.23
N TYR A 340 -23.17 10.37 15.37
CA TYR A 340 -22.82 9.60 16.55
C TYR A 340 -22.84 10.49 17.81
N PRO A 341 -23.60 10.11 18.85
CA PRO A 341 -23.71 10.90 20.08
C PRO A 341 -22.40 10.92 20.89
N GLU A 342 -21.54 9.91 20.71
CA GLU A 342 -20.18 9.81 21.24
C GLU A 342 -19.25 9.48 20.07
N ARG A 343 -17.96 9.89 20.10
CA ARG A 343 -17.05 9.58 18.98
C ARG A 343 -16.97 8.06 18.77
N PRO A 344 -17.35 7.54 17.59
CA PRO A 344 -17.19 6.13 17.29
C PRO A 344 -15.73 5.72 17.46
N GLN A 345 -15.51 4.52 17.98
CA GLN A 345 -14.19 4.08 18.41
C GLN A 345 -13.21 3.92 17.25
N PHE A 346 -13.72 3.54 16.07
CA PHE A 346 -12.96 3.41 14.83
C PHE A 346 -13.49 4.32 13.72
N LEU A 347 -14.17 5.41 14.11
CA LEU A 347 -14.42 6.54 13.22
C LEU A 347 -15.15 6.16 11.93
N ASP A 348 -14.50 6.39 10.80
CA ASP A 348 -15.03 6.13 9.47
C ASP A 348 -15.28 4.64 9.21
N GLN A 349 -14.51 3.74 9.83
CA GLN A 349 -14.70 2.30 9.69
C GLN A 349 -16.01 1.86 10.33
N ASP A 350 -16.35 2.39 11.52
CA ASP A 350 -17.64 2.13 12.16
C ASP A 350 -18.78 2.65 11.27
N ALA A 351 -18.65 3.88 10.76
CA ALA A 351 -19.66 4.47 9.87
C ALA A 351 -19.86 3.68 8.57
N LEU A 352 -18.81 3.12 7.99
CA LEU A 352 -18.88 2.26 6.81
C LEU A 352 -19.56 0.93 7.12
N ASN A 353 -19.15 0.26 8.20
CA ASN A 353 -19.75 -1.01 8.61
C ASN A 353 -21.24 -0.85 8.96
N ASP A 354 -21.65 0.26 9.58
CA ASP A 354 -23.07 0.54 9.86
C ASP A 354 -23.92 0.72 8.59
N VAL A 355 -23.33 1.25 7.50
CA VAL A 355 -24.03 1.49 6.24
C VAL A 355 -24.05 0.26 5.34
N ILE A 356 -22.93 -0.45 5.26
CA ILE A 356 -22.75 -1.63 4.40
C ILE A 356 -23.36 -2.89 5.04
N GLY A 357 -23.27 -3.03 6.36
CA GLY A 357 -23.66 -4.25 7.06
C GLY A 357 -22.93 -5.47 6.51
N ASP A 358 -23.68 -6.55 6.23
CA ASP A 358 -23.11 -7.79 5.67
C ASP A 358 -23.04 -7.82 4.13
N ASP A 359 -23.40 -6.73 3.44
CA ASP A 359 -23.44 -6.65 1.97
C ASP A 359 -22.08 -6.27 1.36
N TRP A 360 -21.06 -7.09 1.63
CA TRP A 360 -19.73 -6.94 1.06
C TRP A 360 -19.10 -8.29 0.71
N LEU A 361 -18.22 -8.26 -0.30
CA LEU A 361 -17.47 -9.43 -0.73
C LEU A 361 -16.25 -9.64 0.17
N ARG A 362 -16.16 -10.81 0.78
CA ARG A 362 -15.10 -11.16 1.73
C ARG A 362 -13.81 -11.51 0.98
N LEU A 363 -12.76 -10.73 1.20
CA LEU A 363 -11.40 -11.01 0.74
C LEU A 363 -10.64 -11.86 1.75
N ASP A 364 -9.66 -12.60 1.24
CA ASP A 364 -8.70 -13.34 2.07
C ASP A 364 -7.91 -12.36 2.96
N ARG A 365 -7.62 -12.80 4.20
CA ARG A 365 -6.90 -12.00 5.20
C ARG A 365 -5.54 -11.49 4.70
N CYS A 366 -4.91 -12.18 3.76
CA CYS A 366 -3.61 -11.79 3.20
C CYS A 366 -3.65 -10.43 2.47
N TRP A 367 -4.82 -9.99 1.99
CA TRP A 367 -4.99 -8.70 1.30
C TRP A 367 -5.06 -7.49 2.24
N ASN A 368 -5.10 -7.71 3.56
CA ASN A 368 -5.05 -6.65 4.57
C ASN A 368 -4.46 -7.27 5.85
N PHE A 369 -3.21 -7.71 5.76
CA PHE A 369 -2.62 -8.54 6.79
C PHE A 369 -2.00 -7.70 7.90
N PHE A 370 -2.60 -7.80 9.09
CA PHE A 370 -2.02 -7.37 10.35
C PHE A 370 -2.41 -8.35 11.46
N TYR A 371 -1.63 -8.35 12.55
CA TYR A 371 -1.76 -9.32 13.62
C TYR A 371 -2.36 -8.68 14.88
N ALA A 372 -3.51 -9.20 15.33
CA ALA A 372 -4.22 -8.77 16.53
C ALA A 372 -4.14 -9.87 17.62
N GLY A 373 -3.08 -9.86 18.45
CA GLY A 373 -2.96 -10.65 19.68
C GLY A 373 -2.20 -12.01 19.62
N GLU A 374 -1.40 -12.26 20.67
CA GLU A 374 -0.51 -13.41 21.03
C GLU A 374 0.80 -13.67 20.25
N SER A 375 1.90 -13.36 20.95
CA SER A 375 3.35 -13.55 20.68
C SER A 375 3.94 -12.95 19.40
N ARG A 376 4.76 -11.90 19.57
CA ARG A 376 5.66 -11.31 18.54
C ARG A 376 6.68 -12.30 17.94
N GLN A 377 6.73 -13.54 18.42
CA GLN A 377 7.72 -14.56 18.05
C GLN A 377 7.36 -15.33 16.77
N PHE A 378 6.13 -15.23 16.27
CA PHE A 378 5.72 -15.81 14.99
C PHE A 378 5.23 -14.66 14.10
N ALA A 379 5.89 -14.33 12.98
CA ALA A 379 5.25 -13.70 11.80
C ALA A 379 6.16 -13.07 10.74
N ALA A 380 7.50 -13.01 10.84
CA ALA A 380 8.29 -12.36 9.76
C ALA A 380 8.01 -13.01 8.38
N GLU A 381 8.01 -14.35 8.33
CA GLU A 381 7.67 -15.11 7.12
C GLU A 381 6.21 -14.90 6.66
N TRP A 382 5.28 -14.64 7.59
CA TRP A 382 3.86 -14.41 7.26
C TRP A 382 3.65 -13.01 6.67
N TYR A 383 4.27 -11.99 7.27
CA TYR A 383 4.32 -10.64 6.68
C TYR A 383 5.02 -10.66 5.33
N GLU A 384 6.10 -11.44 5.18
CA GLU A 384 6.73 -11.66 3.88
C GLU A 384 5.88 -12.49 2.92
N SER A 385 4.83 -13.16 3.35
CA SER A 385 3.94 -13.93 2.45
C SER A 385 2.71 -13.14 1.99
N ALA A 386 2.29 -12.15 2.77
CA ALA A 386 1.07 -11.40 2.52
C ALA A 386 1.26 -10.39 1.37
N PRO A 387 0.37 -10.36 0.36
CA PRO A 387 0.44 -9.40 -0.74
C PRO A 387 0.32 -7.95 -0.24
N VAL A 388 -0.41 -7.71 0.87
CA VAL A 388 -0.54 -6.40 1.48
C VAL A 388 -0.36 -6.52 3.00
N VAL A 389 0.67 -5.86 3.51
CA VAL A 389 0.97 -5.75 4.94
C VAL A 389 0.43 -4.42 5.45
N HIS A 390 -0.39 -4.47 6.49
CA HIS A 390 -0.96 -3.28 7.13
C HIS A 390 -0.32 -3.08 8.50
N TYR A 391 0.11 -1.85 8.80
CA TYR A 391 0.71 -1.48 10.09
C TYR A 391 -0.32 -0.85 11.03
N ALA A 392 -1.55 -1.38 11.01
CA ALA A 392 -2.70 -0.85 11.76
C ALA A 392 -2.36 -0.67 13.25
N GLY A 393 -2.39 0.58 13.71
CA GLY A 393 -2.11 0.93 15.11
C GLY A 393 -0.64 0.81 15.56
N ALA A 394 0.27 0.38 14.68
CA ALA A 394 1.70 0.21 14.94
C ALA A 394 2.52 0.75 13.77
N LYS A 395 2.37 2.05 13.49
CA LYS A 395 2.96 2.71 12.33
C LYS A 395 4.48 2.44 12.25
N PRO A 396 5.02 2.09 11.08
CA PRO A 396 6.38 1.53 10.94
C PRO A 396 7.50 2.57 11.14
N ASP A 397 7.18 3.86 11.06
CA ASP A 397 8.04 4.99 11.39
C ASP A 397 8.18 5.19 12.91
N LEU A 398 7.16 4.81 13.68
CA LEU A 398 7.13 4.95 15.15
C LEU A 398 7.45 3.63 15.88
N ALA A 399 6.79 2.54 15.48
CA ALA A 399 6.88 1.21 16.09
C ALA A 399 8.01 0.39 15.46
N ARG A 400 9.26 0.80 15.70
CA ARG A 400 10.47 0.21 15.10
C ARG A 400 10.76 -1.25 15.51
N ASP A 401 10.06 -1.76 16.52
CA ASP A 401 10.13 -3.16 16.96
C ASP A 401 9.13 -4.10 16.24
N HIS A 402 8.33 -3.57 15.31
CA HIS A 402 7.38 -4.36 14.52
C HIS A 402 8.12 -5.30 13.53
N PRO A 403 7.74 -6.60 13.45
CA PRO A 403 8.50 -7.61 12.68
C PRO A 403 8.56 -7.35 11.18
N ALA A 404 7.60 -6.59 10.63
CA ALA A 404 7.56 -6.24 9.22
C ALA A 404 8.31 -4.94 8.87
N VAL A 405 8.89 -4.21 9.83
CA VAL A 405 9.64 -2.97 9.57
C VAL A 405 10.69 -3.09 8.46
N PRO A 406 11.42 -4.21 8.29
CA PRO A 406 12.34 -4.37 7.16
C PRO A 406 11.69 -4.22 5.77
N LEU A 407 10.39 -4.54 5.63
CA LEU A 407 9.65 -4.32 4.38
C LEU A 407 9.40 -2.83 4.13
N TYR A 408 9.07 -2.08 5.19
CA TYR A 408 8.90 -0.62 5.13
C TYR A 408 10.24 0.07 4.84
N ASP A 409 11.30 -0.26 5.57
CA ASP A 409 12.62 0.37 5.42
C ASP A 409 13.18 0.23 4.00
N ARG A 410 13.00 -0.94 3.37
CA ARG A 410 13.37 -1.16 1.97
C ARG A 410 12.69 -0.14 1.03
N GLN A 411 11.43 0.18 1.30
CA GLN A 411 10.69 1.15 0.49
C GLN A 411 11.08 2.59 0.83
N VAL A 412 11.40 2.89 2.09
CA VAL A 412 11.97 4.20 2.47
C VAL A 412 13.31 4.44 1.77
N GLU A 413 14.18 3.43 1.69
CA GLU A 413 15.44 3.50 0.93
C GLU A 413 15.17 3.79 -0.55
N ARG A 414 14.14 3.16 -1.13
CA ARG A 414 13.72 3.38 -2.53
C ARG A 414 13.20 4.79 -2.75
N VAL A 415 12.36 5.31 -1.85
CA VAL A 415 11.87 6.69 -1.87
C VAL A 415 13.06 7.64 -1.78
N SER A 416 13.94 7.45 -0.79
CA SER A 416 15.15 8.26 -0.57
C SER A 416 16.06 8.26 -1.80
N ALA A 417 16.23 7.09 -2.44
CA ALA A 417 17.02 6.94 -3.65
C ALA A 417 16.42 7.66 -4.88
N ARG A 418 15.11 7.88 -4.93
CA ARG A 418 14.45 8.58 -6.04
C ARG A 418 14.34 10.09 -5.83
N THR A 419 14.08 10.48 -4.60
CA THR A 419 13.58 11.82 -4.27
C THR A 419 14.56 12.64 -3.45
N GLY A 420 15.63 12.04 -2.93
CA GLY A 420 16.46 12.66 -1.90
C GLY A 420 15.73 12.87 -0.56
N TRP A 421 14.46 12.51 -0.48
CA TRP A 421 13.61 12.69 0.70
C TRP A 421 14.00 11.70 1.79
N LEU A 422 14.49 12.20 2.93
CA LEU A 422 15.03 11.41 4.05
C LEU A 422 14.06 11.28 5.25
N GLY A 423 12.74 11.33 5.04
CA GLY A 423 11.82 11.15 6.17
C GLY A 423 11.41 12.43 6.91
N SER A 424 12.04 13.57 6.61
CA SER A 424 11.61 14.88 7.11
C SER A 424 12.28 16.00 6.31
N ILE A 425 11.48 16.76 5.56
CA ILE A 425 11.88 18.11 5.11
C ILE A 425 11.60 19.15 6.22
N ASP A 426 10.99 18.70 7.31
CA ASP A 426 10.64 19.46 8.51
C ASP A 426 11.84 19.73 9.45
N GLN A 427 13.01 20.03 8.89
CA GLN A 427 14.03 20.70 9.69
C GLN A 427 13.58 22.15 9.92
N SER A 428 13.38 22.49 11.19
CA SER A 428 13.17 23.88 11.59
C SER A 428 14.32 24.73 11.09
N ALA A 429 13.99 25.82 10.40
CA ALA A 429 14.95 26.73 9.83
C ALA A 429 15.75 27.42 10.95
N ASP A 430 17.07 27.22 10.91
CA ASP A 430 18.00 28.00 11.70
C ASP A 430 18.45 29.25 10.93
N ARG A 431 19.19 30.11 11.63
CA ARG A 431 19.73 31.34 11.06
C ARG A 431 20.62 31.09 9.85
N SER A 432 21.44 30.05 9.89
CA SER A 432 22.40 29.73 8.82
C SER A 432 21.68 29.32 7.55
N LEU A 433 20.61 28.53 7.70
CA LEU A 433 19.72 28.13 6.61
C LEU A 433 19.07 29.34 5.95
N ILE A 434 18.49 30.25 6.73
CA ILE A 434 17.78 31.42 6.19
C ILE A 434 18.74 32.32 5.41
N SER A 435 19.94 32.58 5.93
CA SER A 435 20.97 33.34 5.21
C SER A 435 21.34 32.67 3.88
N LEU A 436 21.54 31.36 3.90
CA LEU A 436 21.89 30.59 2.71
C LEU A 436 20.76 30.61 1.66
N LEU A 437 19.50 30.55 2.07
CA LEU A 437 18.35 30.69 1.17
C LEU A 437 18.30 32.06 0.48
N TYR A 438 18.63 33.13 1.20
CA TYR A 438 18.71 34.48 0.64
C TYR A 438 19.85 34.60 -0.37
N GLU A 439 21.02 34.05 -0.05
CA GLU A 439 22.15 34.02 -0.99
C GLU A 439 21.80 33.28 -2.27
N ILE A 440 21.12 32.12 -2.15
CA ILE A 440 20.75 31.28 -3.29
C ILE A 440 19.64 31.92 -4.12
N PHE A 441 18.52 32.30 -3.50
CA PHE A 441 17.29 32.68 -4.20
C PHE A 441 17.05 34.18 -4.33
N LEU A 442 17.93 35.01 -3.78
CA LEU A 442 17.94 36.48 -3.95
C LEU A 442 19.32 37.05 -4.28
N GLY A 443 20.38 36.23 -4.28
CA GLY A 443 21.73 36.66 -4.66
C GLY A 443 22.40 37.63 -3.69
N ARG A 444 21.93 37.70 -2.43
CA ARG A 444 22.40 38.62 -1.38
C ARG A 444 22.14 38.09 0.03
N GLU A 445 22.75 38.70 1.03
CA GLU A 445 22.40 38.44 2.44
C GLU A 445 21.05 39.09 2.83
N PRO A 446 20.38 38.60 3.89
CA PRO A 446 19.20 39.24 4.46
C PRO A 446 19.47 40.69 4.86
N GLU A 447 18.53 41.59 4.54
CA GLU A 447 18.68 43.04 4.76
C GLU A 447 18.64 43.45 6.23
N ALA A 448 17.91 42.69 7.06
CA ALA A 448 17.70 43.00 8.45
C ALA A 448 17.59 41.75 9.31
N GLU A 449 18.10 41.83 10.54
CA GLU A 449 18.05 40.76 11.54
C GLU A 449 16.62 40.25 11.78
N ARG A 450 15.65 41.16 11.80
CA ARG A 450 14.25 40.83 12.03
C ARG A 450 13.68 39.87 10.97
N VAL A 451 14.11 40.02 9.71
CA VAL A 451 13.68 39.18 8.58
C VAL A 451 14.15 37.72 8.76
N VAL A 452 15.27 37.54 9.46
CA VAL A 452 15.78 36.22 9.84
C VAL A 452 15.02 35.69 11.05
N GLN A 453 14.89 36.49 12.12
CA GLN A 453 14.20 36.09 13.35
C GLN A 453 12.74 35.67 13.11
N ASP A 454 12.02 36.40 12.25
CA ASP A 454 10.61 36.11 11.94
C ASP A 454 10.43 34.76 11.22
N ARG A 455 11.50 34.16 10.69
CA ARG A 455 11.50 32.88 9.99
C ARG A 455 12.17 31.73 10.74
N VAL A 456 12.90 32.01 11.82
CA VAL A 456 13.51 30.94 12.64
C VAL A 456 12.41 30.06 13.22
N GLY A 457 12.56 28.75 13.08
CA GLY A 457 11.58 27.77 13.55
C GLY A 457 10.50 27.39 12.53
N GLN A 458 10.35 28.13 11.42
CA GLN A 458 9.52 27.70 10.30
C GLN A 458 10.15 26.51 9.58
N THR A 459 9.40 25.79 8.74
CA THR A 459 9.99 24.71 7.94
C THR A 459 10.94 25.30 6.90
N MET A 460 11.97 24.56 6.51
CA MET A 460 12.88 24.96 5.43
C MET A 460 12.10 25.29 4.15
N TRP A 461 11.07 24.50 3.83
CA TRP A 461 10.31 24.70 2.62
C TRP A 461 9.45 25.96 2.65
N ASP A 462 8.80 26.25 3.77
CA ASP A 462 8.05 27.50 3.91
C ASP A 462 8.96 28.71 3.71
N CYS A 463 10.20 28.63 4.21
CA CYS A 463 11.21 29.65 3.97
C CYS A 463 11.55 29.77 2.48
N VAL A 464 11.82 28.65 1.79
CA VAL A 464 12.11 28.60 0.34
C VAL A 464 10.97 29.21 -0.47
N VAL A 465 9.73 28.76 -0.24
CA VAL A 465 8.54 29.23 -0.96
C VAL A 465 8.28 30.71 -0.69
N THR A 466 8.42 31.16 0.56
CA THR A 466 8.24 32.57 0.93
C THR A 466 9.26 33.45 0.21
N VAL A 467 10.52 33.02 0.12
CA VAL A 467 11.56 33.77 -0.59
C VAL A 467 11.27 33.78 -2.10
N LEU A 468 11.00 32.62 -2.70
CA LEU A 468 10.71 32.48 -4.14
C LEU A 468 9.46 33.27 -4.57
N ARG A 469 8.44 33.38 -3.71
CA ARG A 469 7.19 34.09 -4.01
C ARG A 469 7.24 35.59 -3.67
N SER A 470 8.37 36.09 -3.17
CA SER A 470 8.51 37.52 -2.94
C SER A 470 8.54 38.31 -4.26
N ASP A 471 8.00 39.52 -4.26
CA ASP A 471 8.07 40.44 -5.42
C ASP A 471 9.52 40.65 -5.86
N GLU A 472 10.44 40.65 -4.89
CA GLU A 472 11.86 40.75 -5.13
C GLU A 472 12.41 39.56 -5.93
N SER A 473 12.17 38.32 -5.48
CA SER A 473 12.63 37.13 -6.21
C SER A 473 11.98 37.03 -7.59
N SER A 474 10.69 37.37 -7.68
CA SER A 474 9.96 37.39 -8.95
C SER A 474 10.61 38.34 -9.97
N ALA A 475 10.90 39.58 -9.58
CA ALA A 475 11.50 40.57 -10.48
C ALA A 475 12.99 40.34 -10.75
N ALA A 476 13.75 39.97 -9.72
CA ALA A 476 15.21 39.90 -9.78
C ALA A 476 15.74 38.58 -10.33
N ILE A 477 15.01 37.47 -10.12
CA ILE A 477 15.48 36.11 -10.37
C ILE A 477 14.56 35.38 -11.36
N LEU A 478 13.27 35.22 -11.04
CA LEU A 478 12.36 34.38 -11.84
C LEU A 478 12.08 34.97 -13.22
N ALA A 479 11.79 36.27 -13.33
CA ALA A 479 11.54 36.90 -14.62
C ALA A 479 12.77 36.85 -15.57
N PRO A 480 14.01 37.12 -15.10
CA PRO A 480 15.22 36.90 -15.90
C PRO A 480 15.49 35.44 -16.30
N LEU A 481 15.15 34.47 -15.44
CA LEU A 481 15.25 33.04 -15.80
C LEU A 481 14.29 32.71 -16.95
N VAL A 482 13.01 33.02 -16.78
CA VAL A 482 11.96 32.71 -17.77
C VAL A 482 12.20 33.41 -19.12
N SER A 483 12.66 34.67 -19.09
CA SER A 483 12.88 35.46 -20.30
C SER A 483 14.27 35.29 -20.92
N GLY A 484 15.17 34.53 -20.28
CA GLY A 484 16.56 34.37 -20.73
C GLY A 484 17.43 35.62 -20.60
N HIS A 485 16.94 36.70 -19.97
CA HIS A 485 17.74 37.91 -19.73
C HIS A 485 18.77 37.69 -18.62
N PRO A 486 19.95 38.34 -18.68
CA PRO A 486 20.93 38.26 -17.61
C PRO A 486 20.39 38.80 -16.28
N PHE A 487 20.90 38.27 -15.17
CA PHE A 487 20.61 38.83 -13.85
C PHE A 487 21.18 40.25 -13.72
N ALA A 488 20.62 41.03 -12.78
CA ALA A 488 21.13 42.36 -12.50
C ALA A 488 22.63 42.31 -12.12
N PRO A 489 23.47 43.27 -12.54
CA PRO A 489 24.94 43.19 -12.37
C PRO A 489 25.43 43.09 -10.91
N ASN A 490 24.60 43.47 -9.95
CA ASN A 490 24.88 43.41 -8.52
C ASN A 490 24.58 42.04 -7.89
N LEU A 491 23.83 41.17 -8.58
CA LEU A 491 23.50 39.82 -8.13
C LEU A 491 24.52 38.82 -8.64
N TYR A 492 24.77 37.76 -7.85
CA TYR A 492 25.61 36.62 -8.26
C TYR A 492 26.98 37.00 -8.82
N ARG A 493 27.63 37.99 -8.19
CA ARG A 493 28.94 38.51 -8.59
C ARG A 493 30.05 37.46 -8.62
N THR A 494 29.87 36.38 -7.86
CA THR A 494 30.75 35.21 -7.85
C THR A 494 29.97 33.96 -8.25
N PRO A 495 30.61 33.00 -8.94
CA PRO A 495 30.04 31.67 -9.18
C PRO A 495 29.57 30.98 -7.89
N PRO A 496 28.60 30.05 -7.97
CA PRO A 496 28.17 29.29 -6.80
C PRO A 496 29.33 28.44 -6.28
N VAL A 497 29.63 28.54 -4.98
CA VAL A 497 30.72 27.77 -4.38
C VAL A 497 30.34 26.30 -4.23
N LEU A 498 31.34 25.42 -4.09
CA LEU A 498 31.12 23.98 -4.01
C LEU A 498 30.17 23.58 -2.86
N SER A 499 30.27 24.23 -1.71
CA SER A 499 29.39 23.99 -0.56
C SER A 499 27.94 24.35 -0.84
N GLN A 500 27.66 25.44 -1.57
CA GLN A 500 26.30 25.81 -1.97
C GLN A 500 25.71 24.77 -2.92
N ARG A 501 26.49 24.28 -3.90
CA ARG A 501 26.03 23.27 -4.85
C ARG A 501 25.67 21.95 -4.18
N TYR A 502 26.55 21.43 -3.32
CA TYR A 502 26.26 20.22 -2.55
C TYR A 502 25.16 20.42 -1.53
N TRP A 503 25.11 21.58 -0.87
CA TRP A 503 24.02 21.88 0.05
C TRP A 503 22.67 21.84 -0.67
N MET A 504 22.59 22.43 -1.87
CA MET A 504 21.36 22.39 -2.67
C MET A 504 21.01 20.97 -3.11
N ALA A 505 21.99 20.19 -3.58
CA ALA A 505 21.79 18.80 -3.96
C ALA A 505 21.31 17.93 -2.79
N ASP A 506 21.85 18.14 -1.59
CA ASP A 506 21.59 17.30 -0.41
C ASP A 506 20.33 17.74 0.37
N ARG A 507 19.98 19.02 0.31
CA ARG A 507 18.94 19.60 1.19
C ARG A 507 17.71 20.08 0.45
N LEU A 508 17.80 20.52 -0.80
CA LEU A 508 16.60 20.89 -1.53
C LEU A 508 15.82 19.63 -1.91
N PRO A 509 14.48 19.72 -1.95
CA PRO A 509 13.60 18.61 -2.34
C PRO A 509 13.66 18.39 -3.86
N LEU A 510 14.82 18.08 -4.40
CA LEU A 510 15.03 17.91 -5.83
C LEU A 510 14.94 16.44 -6.21
N PHE A 511 14.48 16.16 -7.42
CA PHE A 511 14.63 14.81 -7.97
C PHE A 511 16.11 14.45 -8.05
N ARG A 512 16.43 13.17 -7.87
CA ARG A 512 17.83 12.73 -7.85
C ARG A 512 18.57 13.09 -9.14
N GLU A 513 17.92 13.04 -10.31
CA GLU A 513 18.56 13.46 -11.56
C GLU A 513 19.02 14.93 -11.52
N THR A 514 18.19 15.81 -10.96
CA THR A 514 18.54 17.23 -10.79
C THR A 514 19.62 17.39 -9.71
N ALA A 515 19.43 16.76 -8.56
CA ALA A 515 20.36 16.84 -7.42
C ALA A 515 21.77 16.38 -7.80
N ASP A 516 21.91 15.24 -8.49
CA ASP A 516 23.18 14.68 -8.93
C ASP A 516 23.90 15.58 -9.96
N ALA A 517 23.15 16.40 -10.71
CA ALA A 517 23.69 17.32 -11.70
C ALA A 517 24.22 18.63 -11.09
N LEU A 518 23.65 19.10 -9.97
CA LEU A 518 23.99 20.40 -9.39
C LEU A 518 25.48 20.59 -9.04
N PRO A 519 26.21 19.59 -8.47
CA PRO A 519 27.63 19.75 -8.15
C PRO A 519 28.53 20.10 -9.35
N ALA A 520 28.13 19.71 -10.57
CA ALA A 520 28.89 19.98 -11.78
C ALA A 520 28.67 21.38 -12.36
N MET A 521 27.56 22.04 -12.02
CA MET A 521 27.17 23.33 -12.59
C MET A 521 28.08 24.45 -12.08
N GLN A 522 28.58 25.31 -12.98
CA GLN A 522 29.58 26.34 -12.66
C GLN A 522 28.99 27.76 -12.62
N SER A 523 27.74 27.95 -13.04
CA SER A 523 27.08 29.25 -13.06
C SER A 523 25.80 29.23 -12.24
N TRP A 524 25.45 30.36 -11.63
CA TRP A 524 24.16 30.52 -10.94
C TRP A 524 22.97 30.36 -11.87
N ARG A 525 23.13 30.69 -13.16
CA ARG A 525 22.08 30.52 -14.16
C ARG A 525 21.77 29.05 -14.38
N ASP A 526 22.76 28.25 -14.78
CA ASP A 526 22.54 26.81 -15.05
C ASP A 526 21.98 26.11 -13.80
N LEU A 527 22.48 26.49 -12.63
CA LEU A 527 22.05 25.95 -11.36
C LEU A 527 20.58 26.27 -11.06
N LEU A 528 20.18 27.55 -11.14
CA LEU A 528 18.80 27.96 -10.87
C LEU A 528 17.85 27.49 -11.97
N ASP A 529 18.29 27.45 -13.24
CA ASP A 529 17.50 26.88 -14.34
C ASP A 529 17.19 25.40 -14.06
N ALA A 530 18.18 24.62 -13.62
CA ALA A 530 17.97 23.21 -13.26
C ALA A 530 17.03 23.05 -12.05
N VAL A 531 17.21 23.85 -11.00
CA VAL A 531 16.32 23.84 -9.83
C VAL A 531 14.90 24.23 -10.20
N MET A 532 14.70 25.29 -10.98
CA MET A 532 13.36 25.77 -11.35
C MET A 532 12.69 24.88 -12.41
N ALA A 533 13.48 24.14 -13.19
CA ALA A 533 12.97 23.12 -14.09
C ALA A 533 12.58 21.83 -13.36
N ASP A 534 13.00 21.62 -12.12
CA ASP A 534 12.60 20.48 -11.31
C ASP A 534 11.10 20.54 -10.95
N ASP A 535 10.41 19.40 -11.05
CA ASP A 535 8.95 19.35 -10.84
C ASP A 535 8.55 19.85 -9.44
N CYS A 536 9.40 19.66 -8.42
CA CYS A 536 9.15 20.14 -7.06
C CYS A 536 9.06 21.67 -6.97
N PHE A 537 9.86 22.39 -7.76
CA PHE A 537 9.93 23.85 -7.74
C PHE A 537 9.01 24.50 -8.78
N ARG A 538 8.70 23.80 -9.89
CA ARG A 538 7.84 24.32 -10.95
C ARG A 538 6.44 24.67 -10.46
N GLU A 539 5.85 23.83 -9.60
CA GLU A 539 4.54 24.11 -8.97
C GLU A 539 4.64 25.22 -7.91
N ALA A 540 5.74 25.27 -7.16
CA ALA A 540 5.95 26.27 -6.11
C ALA A 540 6.00 27.71 -6.66
N ALA A 541 6.57 27.88 -7.85
CA ALA A 541 6.80 29.15 -8.52
C ALA A 541 5.60 29.69 -9.34
N THR A 542 4.55 28.90 -9.56
CA THR A 542 3.49 29.21 -10.54
C THR A 542 2.09 29.48 -9.93
N LEU A 543 1.87 29.23 -8.64
CA LEU A 543 0.57 29.47 -7.98
C LEU A 543 0.43 30.91 -7.44
N PRO A 544 -0.75 31.56 -7.57
CA PRO A 544 -1.01 32.86 -6.96
C PRO A 544 -0.86 32.80 -5.44
N ALA A 545 -0.32 33.85 -4.83
CA ALA A 545 -0.26 34.02 -3.38
C ALA A 545 -1.67 34.23 -2.81
N ALA A 546 -2.46 33.16 -2.66
CA ALA A 546 -3.72 33.21 -1.94
C ALA A 546 -3.45 33.15 -0.43
N THR A 547 -3.85 34.24 0.23
CA THR A 547 -4.00 34.47 1.66
C THR A 547 -4.23 33.22 2.52
N ARG A 548 -3.22 32.79 3.29
CA ARG A 548 -3.45 32.07 4.55
C ARG A 548 -3.77 33.12 5.63
N HIS A 549 -5.05 33.26 5.93
CA HIS A 549 -5.57 34.14 6.98
C HIS A 549 -5.39 33.49 8.36
N ALA A 550 -4.60 34.14 9.21
CA ALA A 550 -4.78 34.45 10.64
C ALA A 550 -5.40 33.46 11.67
N ASP A 551 -6.03 32.35 11.30
CA ASP A 551 -6.77 31.46 12.24
C ASP A 551 -5.95 30.26 12.74
N ASP A 552 -4.84 29.90 12.08
CA ASP A 552 -4.02 28.74 12.47
C ASP A 552 -3.22 28.97 13.77
N ASP A 553 -2.88 30.23 14.07
CA ASP A 553 -2.10 30.59 15.26
C ASP A 553 -2.93 30.48 16.56
N ALA A 554 -4.27 30.49 16.47
CA ALA A 554 -5.16 30.24 17.59
C ALA A 554 -5.33 28.75 17.88
N THR A 555 -5.36 27.92 16.83
CA THR A 555 -5.58 26.46 16.94
C THR A 555 -4.32 25.73 17.43
N ALA A 556 -3.14 26.15 16.97
CA ALA A 556 -1.85 25.63 17.44
C ALA A 556 -1.61 25.94 18.93
N ARG A 557 -1.98 27.14 19.40
CA ARG A 557 -1.89 27.51 20.82
C ARG A 557 -2.88 26.75 21.70
N ALA A 558 -4.06 26.40 21.18
CA ALA A 558 -5.04 25.60 21.91
C ALA A 558 -4.61 24.12 22.06
N GLN A 559 -3.94 23.54 21.05
CA GLN A 559 -3.45 22.15 21.11
C GLN A 559 -2.25 21.98 22.05
N VAL A 560 -1.35 22.97 22.12
CA VAL A 560 -0.24 22.97 23.09
C VAL A 560 -0.73 23.20 24.53
N ALA A 561 -1.82 23.94 24.71
CA ALA A 561 -2.45 24.16 26.02
C ALA A 561 -3.27 22.96 26.52
N ALA A 562 -3.76 22.09 25.63
CA ALA A 562 -4.48 20.86 26.00
C ALA A 562 -3.54 19.66 26.28
N ALA A 563 -2.26 19.78 25.91
CA ALA A 563 -1.22 18.78 26.17
C ALA A 563 -0.34 19.12 27.40
N ARG A 564 -0.69 20.17 28.16
CA ARG A 564 -0.16 20.52 29.47
C ARG A 564 -1.28 20.45 30.49
#